data_AF-Q7Z1R7-F1
#
_entry.id   AF-Q7Z1R7-F1
#
_cell.length_a   1.000
_cell.length_b   1.000
_cell.length_c   1.000
_cell.angle_alpha   90.00
_cell.angle_beta   90.00
_cell.angle_gamma   90.00
#
_symmetry.space_group_name_H-M   'P 1'
#
loop_
_entity.id
_entity.type
_entity.pdbx_description
1 polymer ?
#
loop_
_entity_poly.entity_id
_entity_poly.type
_entity_poly.pdbx_seq_one_letter_code
_entity_poly.pdbx_strand_id
1 'polypeptide(L)'
;EMKSSETSCDLNATNYIRGCQSKTYDGKIFPGKGGEKQGICKDTIIHGDTNGACIPPRTQNLCVGNLWDKSYGGRSNIKNDTKESLKNKLKNAIQKETELLYEYHDKGTAIISKNDKKGQKEKEEKNNDSNGLPKGFCHAVQRSFIDYKNMILGTSVNIYEYIGKLQEDIKKIIEQGTPQQKDKTVGGAENVNAWWKEIEREMWGAVKCGITKINKKKKNGTFNVDECGVSPSTGNDEDQSVSWF
;
A
#
# COMPACT_ATOMS: atom_id res chain seq x y z
N GLU A 1 8.04 -24.32 23.96
CA GLU A 1 6.98 -23.83 23.06
C GLU A 1 6.93 -22.30 23.15
N MET A 2 7.40 -21.60 22.12
CA MET A 2 7.28 -20.14 22.04
C MET A 2 5.86 -19.80 21.62
N LYS A 3 5.08 -19.23 22.53
CA LYS A 3 3.80 -18.59 22.23
C LYS A 3 4.04 -17.57 21.12
N SER A 4 3.49 -17.85 19.93
CA SER A 4 3.29 -16.86 18.87
C SER A 4 2.66 -15.64 19.53
N SER A 5 3.37 -14.50 19.52
CA SER A 5 2.79 -13.26 19.99
C SER A 5 1.66 -12.92 19.01
N GLU A 6 0.43 -13.20 19.39
CA GLU A 6 -0.74 -12.60 18.75
C GLU A 6 -0.57 -11.10 18.88
N THR A 7 -0.03 -10.46 17.84
CA THR A 7 -0.07 -9.00 17.70
C THR A 7 -1.54 -8.65 17.62
N SER A 8 -2.12 -8.27 18.76
CA SER A 8 -3.53 -7.88 18.85
C SER A 8 -3.80 -6.84 17.75
N CYS A 9 -4.71 -7.17 16.85
CA CYS A 9 -5.11 -6.34 15.72
C CYS A 9 -6.11 -5.24 16.18
N ASP A 10 -5.90 -4.68 17.38
CA ASP A 10 -6.77 -3.67 18.01
C ASP A 10 -6.57 -2.26 17.44
N LEU A 11 -6.27 -2.17 16.14
CA LEU A 11 -6.34 -0.92 15.40
C LEU A 11 -7.80 -0.67 15.03
N ASN A 12 -8.59 -0.15 15.97
CA ASN A 12 -9.93 0.44 15.86
C ASN A 12 -10.95 -0.26 14.92
N ALA A 13 -12.07 -0.69 15.50
CA ALA A 13 -13.11 -1.51 14.87
C ALA A 13 -13.82 -0.88 13.66
N THR A 14 -13.61 0.42 13.38
CA THR A 14 -14.20 1.15 12.25
C THR A 14 -13.26 2.25 11.73
N ASN A 15 -12.15 1.87 11.10
CA ASN A 15 -11.21 2.83 10.52
C ASN A 15 -11.73 3.42 9.18
N TYR A 16 -12.69 4.33 9.28
CA TYR A 16 -12.85 5.33 8.22
C TYR A 16 -11.59 6.19 8.20
N ILE A 17 -10.79 6.04 7.14
CA ILE A 17 -9.63 6.90 6.90
C ILE A 17 -10.04 7.91 5.85
N ARG A 18 -10.06 9.19 6.24
CA ARG A 18 -10.39 10.29 5.33
C ARG A 18 -9.49 10.22 4.10
N GLY A 19 -10.10 10.35 2.92
CA GLY A 19 -9.36 10.33 1.65
C GLY A 19 -9.06 8.95 1.06
N CYS A 20 -9.41 7.85 1.75
CA CYS A 20 -9.32 6.48 1.22
C CYS A 20 -10.71 5.89 0.99
N GLN A 21 -11.15 5.93 -0.27
CA GLN A 21 -12.43 5.42 -0.75
C GLN A 21 -12.24 4.10 -1.52
N SER A 22 -13.33 3.43 -1.89
CA SER A 22 -13.30 2.25 -2.76
C SER A 22 -12.49 2.51 -4.03
N LYS A 23 -11.76 1.48 -4.45
CA LYS A 23 -10.85 1.57 -5.60
C LYS A 23 -11.63 1.78 -6.89
N THR A 24 -10.98 2.47 -7.82
CA THR A 24 -11.56 2.78 -9.15
C THR A 24 -10.54 2.67 -10.27
N TYR A 25 -9.34 2.16 -10.01
CA TYR A 25 -8.22 2.28 -10.96
C TYR A 25 -8.44 1.48 -12.26
N ASP A 26 -9.22 0.41 -12.22
CA ASP A 26 -9.70 -0.35 -13.39
C ASP A 26 -11.20 -0.13 -13.66
N GLY A 27 -11.74 0.99 -13.16
CA GLY A 27 -13.17 1.33 -13.20
C GLY A 27 -13.85 1.18 -11.84
N LYS A 28 -15.00 1.85 -11.65
CA LYS A 28 -15.79 1.77 -10.42
C LYS A 28 -16.41 0.38 -10.22
N ILE A 29 -16.56 -0.02 -8.95
CA ILE A 29 -17.35 -1.20 -8.56
C ILE A 29 -18.83 -0.97 -8.96
N PHE A 30 -19.49 -2.00 -9.50
CA PHE A 30 -20.92 -1.96 -9.85
C PHE A 30 -21.78 -1.55 -8.63
N PRO A 31 -22.80 -0.67 -8.79
CA PRO A 31 -23.38 -0.15 -10.04
C PRO A 31 -22.64 1.05 -10.67
N GLY A 32 -21.52 1.49 -10.09
CA GLY A 32 -20.71 2.54 -10.66
C GLY A 32 -20.14 2.15 -12.03
N LYS A 33 -19.97 3.15 -12.92
CA LYS A 33 -19.36 2.98 -14.24
C LYS A 33 -18.29 4.04 -14.48
N GLY A 34 -17.30 3.70 -15.31
CA GLY A 34 -16.18 4.58 -15.67
C GLY A 34 -15.20 4.84 -14.52
N GLY A 35 -14.33 5.82 -14.70
CA GLY A 35 -13.35 6.26 -13.69
C GLY A 35 -12.05 5.45 -13.65
N GLU A 36 -11.87 4.56 -14.62
CA GLU A 36 -10.63 3.83 -14.89
C GLU A 36 -9.46 4.80 -15.13
N LYS A 37 -8.27 4.37 -14.68
CA LYS A 37 -7.03 5.09 -14.86
C LYS A 37 -6.18 4.33 -15.87
N GLN A 38 -5.48 5.06 -16.71
CA GLN A 38 -4.48 4.49 -17.61
C GLN A 38 -3.10 4.52 -16.96
N GLY A 39 -2.21 3.62 -17.38
CA GLY A 39 -0.80 3.69 -16.99
C GLY A 39 -0.19 5.01 -17.49
N ILE A 40 0.57 5.68 -16.63
CA ILE A 40 1.25 6.93 -16.99
C ILE A 40 2.70 6.60 -17.29
N CYS A 41 3.05 6.52 -18.58
CA CYS A 41 4.42 6.36 -19.04
C CYS A 41 4.98 7.73 -19.42
N LYS A 42 6.16 8.09 -18.90
CA LYS A 42 6.88 9.28 -19.37
C LYS A 42 8.36 8.98 -19.47
N ASP A 43 8.97 9.38 -20.57
CA ASP A 43 10.41 9.22 -20.81
C ASP A 43 11.25 10.10 -19.89
N THR A 44 10.67 11.18 -19.36
CA THR A 44 11.31 12.10 -18.40
C THR A 44 11.25 11.62 -16.95
N ILE A 45 10.53 10.52 -16.68
CA ILE A 45 10.56 9.90 -15.36
C ILE A 45 11.88 9.15 -15.24
N ILE A 46 12.71 9.58 -14.28
CA ILE A 46 13.88 8.83 -13.86
C ILE A 46 13.43 7.91 -12.72
N HIS A 47 13.62 6.61 -12.88
CA HIS A 47 13.38 5.61 -11.84
C HIS A 47 14.69 4.84 -11.60
N GLY A 48 15.33 5.08 -10.46
CA GLY A 48 16.69 4.62 -10.21
C GLY A 48 17.66 5.13 -11.29
N ASP A 49 18.36 4.21 -11.95
CA ASP A 49 19.32 4.49 -13.02
C ASP A 49 18.72 4.40 -14.44
N THR A 50 17.40 4.22 -14.56
CA THR A 50 16.72 4.01 -15.85
C THR A 50 15.90 5.23 -16.27
N ASN A 51 15.94 5.52 -17.58
CA ASN A 51 15.11 6.53 -18.21
C ASN A 51 13.78 5.91 -18.66
N GLY A 52 12.67 6.48 -18.20
CA GLY A 52 11.33 6.06 -18.54
C GLY A 52 10.77 5.04 -17.54
N ALA A 53 9.63 5.37 -16.94
CA ALA A 53 8.84 4.39 -16.19
C ALA A 53 7.34 4.56 -16.46
N CYS A 54 6.61 3.45 -16.37
CA CYS A 54 5.16 3.41 -16.49
C CYS A 54 4.53 3.20 -15.12
N ILE A 55 3.79 4.18 -14.63
CA ILE A 55 3.16 4.13 -13.31
C ILE A 55 1.82 3.41 -13.40
N PRO A 56 1.63 2.30 -12.68
CA PRO A 56 0.40 1.52 -12.73
C PRO A 56 -0.82 2.33 -12.26
N PRO A 57 -2.01 2.07 -12.83
CA PRO A 57 -3.28 2.59 -12.34
C PRO A 57 -3.49 2.41 -10.82
N ARG A 58 -3.04 1.27 -10.27
CA ARG A 58 -3.12 0.94 -8.84
C ARG A 58 -2.33 1.94 -7.98
N THR A 59 -1.08 2.23 -8.34
CA THR A 59 -0.21 3.18 -7.64
C THR A 59 -0.80 4.59 -7.62
N GLN A 60 -1.40 5.02 -8.73
CA GLN A 60 -2.11 6.32 -8.80
C GLN A 60 -3.34 6.40 -7.87
N ASN A 61 -3.82 5.26 -7.36
CA ASN A 61 -4.97 5.16 -6.46
C ASN A 61 -4.59 4.60 -5.07
N LEU A 62 -3.31 4.69 -4.70
CA LEU A 62 -2.81 4.26 -3.39
C LEU A 62 -3.45 5.08 -2.25
N CYS A 63 -3.84 4.42 -1.16
CA CYS A 63 -4.42 5.07 0.02
C CYS A 63 -3.34 5.79 0.83
N VAL A 64 -3.17 7.09 0.63
CA VAL A 64 -2.28 7.90 1.50
C VAL A 64 -2.96 8.39 2.78
N GLY A 65 -4.29 8.31 2.84
CA GLY A 65 -5.08 8.54 4.05
C GLY A 65 -4.72 9.81 4.82
N ASN A 66 -4.47 9.66 6.12
CA ASN A 66 -4.14 10.77 7.02
C ASN A 66 -2.71 11.31 6.83
N LEU A 67 -1.92 10.78 5.88
CA LEU A 67 -0.61 11.35 5.53
C LEU A 67 -0.77 12.63 4.71
N TRP A 68 -1.80 12.69 3.87
CA TRP A 68 -2.05 13.80 2.97
C TRP A 68 -3.53 14.16 2.92
N ASP A 69 -3.85 15.40 3.27
CA ASP A 69 -5.18 15.96 3.14
C ASP A 69 -5.37 16.49 1.71
N LYS A 70 -6.30 15.89 0.96
CA LYS A 70 -6.61 16.29 -0.43
C LYS A 70 -7.50 17.54 -0.53
N SER A 71 -7.96 18.11 0.59
CA SER A 71 -8.81 19.31 0.57
C SER A 71 -8.02 20.57 0.17
N TYR A 72 -8.72 21.55 -0.40
CA TYR A 72 -8.21 22.90 -0.74
C TYR A 72 -6.84 22.92 -1.44
N GLY A 73 -6.66 22.11 -2.49
CA GLY A 73 -5.42 22.07 -3.27
C GLY A 73 -4.34 21.13 -2.71
N GLY A 74 -4.62 20.46 -1.60
CA GLY A 74 -3.77 19.40 -1.05
C GLY A 74 -2.70 19.93 -0.09
N ARG A 75 -2.60 19.33 1.09
CA ARG A 75 -1.54 19.60 2.06
C ARG A 75 -1.10 18.37 2.82
N SER A 76 0.18 18.33 3.15
CA SER A 76 0.73 17.34 4.07
C SER A 76 0.08 17.47 5.44
N ASN A 77 -0.36 16.35 5.99
CA ASN A 77 -0.99 16.27 7.31
C ASN A 77 -0.03 15.64 8.34
N ILE A 78 1.27 15.64 8.04
CA ILE A 78 2.33 15.05 8.87
C ILE A 78 3.42 16.04 9.28
N LYS A 79 3.37 17.30 8.83
CA LYS A 79 4.44 18.30 9.04
C LYS A 79 4.94 18.42 10.49
N ASN A 80 4.06 18.23 11.47
CA ASN A 80 4.36 18.34 12.90
C ASN A 80 4.23 17.00 13.64
N ASP A 81 4.22 15.88 12.91
CA ASP A 81 4.13 14.56 13.51
C ASP A 81 5.45 14.11 14.13
N THR A 82 5.36 13.29 15.16
CA THR A 82 6.48 12.48 15.64
C THR A 82 6.66 11.24 14.75
N LYS A 83 7.83 10.59 14.84
CA LYS A 83 8.08 9.28 14.20
C LYS A 83 7.00 8.25 14.53
N GLU A 84 6.51 8.24 15.76
CA GLU A 84 5.48 7.31 16.21
C GLU A 84 4.11 7.63 15.61
N SER A 85 3.71 8.91 15.57
CA SER A 85 2.48 9.37 14.91
C SER A 85 2.50 9.01 13.41
N LEU A 86 3.62 9.28 12.74
CA LEU A 86 3.83 8.93 11.34
C LEU A 86 3.71 7.42 11.12
N LYS A 87 4.38 6.62 11.95
CA LYS A 87 4.30 5.14 11.92
C LYS A 87 2.86 4.65 12.05
N ASN A 88 2.09 5.21 12.97
CA ASN A 88 0.69 4.83 13.16
C ASN A 88 -0.20 5.23 11.98
N LYS A 89 0.02 6.41 11.38
CA LYS A 89 -0.68 6.82 10.14
C LYS A 89 -0.35 5.89 8.96
N LEU A 90 0.91 5.49 8.81
CA LEU A 90 1.35 4.52 7.79
C LEU A 90 0.67 3.16 7.98
N LYS A 91 0.69 2.61 9.19
CA LYS A 91 -0.03 1.34 9.49
C LYS A 91 -1.50 1.40 9.10
N ASN A 92 -2.18 2.47 9.52
CA ASN A 92 -3.59 2.65 9.23
C ASN A 92 -3.84 2.73 7.71
N ALA A 93 -3.01 3.47 6.98
CA ALA A 93 -3.08 3.56 5.53
C ALA A 93 -2.89 2.19 4.85
N ILE A 94 -1.84 1.45 5.21
CA ILE A 94 -1.53 0.10 4.66
C ILE A 94 -2.65 -0.90 4.96
N GLN A 95 -3.14 -0.90 6.20
CA GLN A 95 -4.26 -1.75 6.57
C GLN A 95 -5.50 -1.43 5.74
N LYS A 96 -5.82 -0.14 5.60
CA LYS A 96 -7.00 0.29 4.83
C LYS A 96 -6.84 0.01 3.33
N GLU A 97 -5.65 0.19 2.79
CA GLU A 97 -5.31 -0.21 1.43
C GLU A 97 -5.63 -1.69 1.20
N THR A 98 -5.20 -2.55 2.12
CA THR A 98 -5.45 -4.00 2.08
C THR A 98 -6.95 -4.30 2.08
N GLU A 99 -7.73 -3.67 2.96
CA GLU A 99 -9.19 -3.83 3.00
C GLU A 99 -9.87 -3.39 1.69
N LEU A 100 -9.46 -2.26 1.12
CA LEU A 100 -10.03 -1.71 -0.11
C LEU A 100 -9.64 -2.52 -1.36
N LEU A 101 -8.40 -3.03 -1.40
CA LEU A 101 -7.96 -3.94 -2.45
C LEU A 101 -8.75 -5.24 -2.40
N TYR A 102 -9.02 -5.77 -1.20
CA TYR A 102 -9.83 -6.97 -1.06
C TYR A 102 -11.22 -6.78 -1.63
N GLU A 103 -11.92 -5.71 -1.22
CA GLU A 103 -13.24 -5.38 -1.76
C GLU A 103 -13.22 -5.33 -3.30
N TYR A 104 -12.20 -4.68 -3.86
CA TYR A 104 -12.09 -4.49 -5.30
C TYR A 104 -11.86 -5.78 -6.10
N HIS A 105 -11.09 -6.72 -5.55
CA HIS A 105 -10.83 -8.02 -6.18
C HIS A 105 -11.95 -9.03 -5.90
N ASP A 106 -12.54 -9.04 -4.69
CA ASP A 106 -13.68 -9.89 -4.33
C ASP A 106 -14.91 -9.58 -5.20
N LYS A 107 -15.06 -8.31 -5.62
CA LYS A 107 -16.09 -7.88 -6.57
C LYS A 107 -15.72 -8.12 -8.04
N GLY A 108 -14.58 -8.75 -8.33
CA GLY A 108 -14.15 -9.02 -9.71
C GLY A 108 -13.91 -7.77 -10.56
N THR A 109 -13.72 -6.60 -9.93
CA THR A 109 -13.65 -5.31 -10.65
C THR A 109 -12.26 -5.09 -11.23
N ALA A 110 -11.21 -5.41 -10.46
CA ALA A 110 -9.82 -5.35 -10.91
C ALA A 110 -9.61 -6.22 -12.16
N ILE A 111 -8.85 -5.73 -13.14
CA ILE A 111 -8.58 -6.49 -14.38
C ILE A 111 -7.94 -7.85 -14.04
N ILE A 112 -6.99 -7.87 -13.10
CA ILE A 112 -6.28 -9.09 -12.68
C ILE A 112 -7.15 -10.08 -11.89
N SER A 113 -8.35 -9.68 -11.46
CA SER A 113 -9.33 -10.55 -10.79
C SER A 113 -10.30 -11.24 -11.75
N LYS A 114 -10.29 -10.86 -13.04
CA LYS A 114 -11.21 -11.39 -14.05
C LYS A 114 -10.71 -12.73 -14.63
N ASN A 115 -11.66 -13.51 -15.15
CA ASN A 115 -11.37 -14.71 -15.94
C ASN A 115 -11.32 -14.38 -17.44
N ASP A 116 -10.56 -15.18 -18.19
CA ASP A 116 -10.35 -15.01 -19.62
C ASP A 116 -11.62 -15.30 -20.45
N LYS A 117 -12.58 -16.04 -19.90
CA LYS A 117 -13.83 -16.40 -20.58
C LYS A 117 -14.93 -15.36 -20.36
N LYS A 118 -14.89 -14.27 -21.12
CA LYS A 118 -16.04 -13.36 -21.28
C LYS A 118 -17.20 -14.12 -21.95
N GLY A 119 -18.33 -14.31 -21.26
CA GLY A 119 -19.60 -14.63 -21.93
C GLY A 119 -20.44 -15.78 -21.40
N GLN A 120 -20.02 -16.53 -20.38
CA GLN A 120 -20.97 -17.39 -19.66
C GLN A 120 -21.64 -16.56 -18.57
N LYS A 121 -22.99 -16.60 -18.56
CA LYS A 121 -23.87 -15.97 -17.57
C LYS A 121 -23.17 -15.90 -16.22
N GLU A 122 -23.04 -14.68 -15.70
CA GLU A 122 -22.48 -14.29 -14.40
C GLU A 122 -23.15 -15.04 -13.25
N LYS A 123 -22.95 -16.36 -13.16
CA LYS A 123 -22.99 -17.05 -11.89
C LYS A 123 -21.66 -16.73 -11.24
N GLU A 124 -21.79 -16.16 -10.05
CA GLU A 124 -20.77 -15.77 -9.09
C GLU A 124 -19.83 -16.92 -8.70
N GLU A 125 -19.18 -17.59 -9.66
CA GLU A 125 -18.01 -18.40 -9.34
C GLU A 125 -16.93 -17.43 -8.91
N LYS A 126 -16.79 -17.29 -7.59
CA LYS A 126 -15.71 -16.53 -6.98
C LYS A 126 -14.40 -17.12 -7.47
N ASN A 127 -13.68 -16.36 -8.29
CA ASN A 127 -12.34 -16.69 -8.73
C ASN A 127 -11.41 -16.46 -7.54
N ASN A 128 -11.37 -17.46 -6.67
CA ASN A 128 -10.46 -17.45 -5.54
C ASN A 128 -9.20 -18.25 -5.89
N ASP A 129 -8.10 -17.89 -5.26
CA ASP A 129 -6.89 -18.71 -5.22
C ASP A 129 -7.11 -19.95 -4.33
N SER A 130 -6.08 -20.79 -4.24
CA SER A 130 -6.07 -22.00 -3.41
C SER A 130 -6.33 -21.74 -1.93
N ASN A 131 -6.15 -20.49 -1.46
CA ASN A 131 -6.34 -20.09 -0.07
C ASN A 131 -7.71 -19.43 0.16
N GLY A 132 -8.57 -19.36 -0.86
CA GLY A 132 -9.89 -18.76 -0.76
C GLY A 132 -9.90 -17.22 -0.83
N LEU A 133 -8.77 -16.60 -1.19
CA LEU A 133 -8.69 -15.15 -1.43
C LEU A 133 -8.99 -14.82 -2.89
N PRO A 134 -9.56 -13.64 -3.20
CA PRO A 134 -9.85 -13.26 -4.56
C PRO A 134 -8.59 -13.26 -5.45
N LYS A 135 -8.71 -13.77 -6.68
CA LYS A 135 -7.64 -13.81 -7.67
C LYS A 135 -6.97 -12.44 -7.82
N GLY A 136 -5.64 -12.42 -7.76
CA GLY A 136 -4.83 -11.20 -7.92
C GLY A 136 -4.75 -10.31 -6.67
N PHE A 137 -5.52 -10.58 -5.61
CA PHE A 137 -5.51 -9.77 -4.39
C PHE A 137 -4.13 -9.69 -3.75
N CYS A 138 -3.46 -10.82 -3.51
CA CYS A 138 -2.15 -10.82 -2.86
C CYS A 138 -1.08 -10.10 -3.69
N HIS A 139 -1.08 -10.27 -5.02
CA HIS A 139 -0.18 -9.51 -5.89
C HIS A 139 -0.44 -8.00 -5.79
N ALA A 140 -1.71 -7.56 -5.75
CA ALA A 140 -2.03 -6.15 -5.59
C ALA A 140 -1.58 -5.60 -4.23
N VAL A 141 -1.72 -6.38 -3.16
CA VAL A 141 -1.28 -6.01 -1.80
C VAL A 141 0.23 -5.88 -1.73
N GLN A 142 0.97 -6.87 -2.24
CA GLN A 142 2.44 -6.86 -2.28
C GLN A 142 2.95 -5.64 -3.07
N ARG A 143 2.40 -5.40 -4.26
CA ARG A 143 2.74 -4.22 -5.10
C ARG A 143 2.42 -2.90 -4.40
N SER A 144 1.27 -2.79 -3.72
CA SER A 144 0.95 -1.60 -2.92
C SER A 144 1.91 -1.40 -1.74
N PHE A 145 2.35 -2.49 -1.09
CA PHE A 145 3.35 -2.41 -0.01
C PHE A 145 4.70 -1.87 -0.51
N ILE A 146 5.14 -2.33 -1.68
CA ILE A 146 6.35 -1.83 -2.36
C ILE A 146 6.22 -0.34 -2.69
N ASP A 147 5.04 0.12 -3.13
CA ASP A 147 4.82 1.56 -3.34
C ASP A 147 4.93 2.36 -2.04
N TYR A 148 4.40 1.88 -0.92
CA TYR A 148 4.58 2.56 0.37
C TYR A 148 6.05 2.64 0.77
N LYS A 149 6.79 1.53 0.62
CA LYS A 149 8.25 1.49 0.87
C LYS A 149 8.95 2.58 0.06
N ASN A 150 8.78 2.59 -1.25
CA ASN A 150 9.45 3.56 -2.12
C ASN A 150 8.97 5.00 -1.90
N MET A 151 7.70 5.19 -1.52
CA MET A 151 7.19 6.50 -1.11
C MET A 151 7.85 6.98 0.18
N ILE A 152 8.14 6.10 1.14
CA ILE A 152 8.81 6.47 2.39
C ILE A 152 10.30 6.73 2.16
N LEU A 153 10.96 5.87 1.39
CA LEU A 153 12.40 5.97 1.12
C LEU A 153 12.77 7.14 0.21
N GLY A 154 11.80 7.78 -0.45
CA GLY A 154 12.06 8.86 -1.40
C GLY A 154 12.50 8.37 -2.78
N THR A 155 12.41 7.06 -3.04
CA THR A 155 12.80 6.42 -4.31
C THR A 155 11.63 6.30 -5.29
N SER A 156 10.39 6.56 -4.82
CA SER A 156 9.21 6.54 -5.69
C SER A 156 9.25 7.67 -6.71
N VAL A 157 8.76 7.37 -7.92
CA VAL A 157 8.59 8.38 -8.97
C VAL A 157 7.60 9.46 -8.54
N ASN A 158 8.06 10.70 -8.61
CA ASN A 158 7.30 11.89 -8.26
C ASN A 158 6.52 12.47 -9.45
N ILE A 159 5.52 11.74 -9.95
CA ILE A 159 4.60 12.33 -10.96
C ILE A 159 3.65 13.38 -10.38
N TYR A 160 3.37 13.29 -9.09
CA TYR A 160 2.51 14.23 -8.41
C TYR A 160 3.34 15.04 -7.43
N GLU A 161 3.22 16.36 -7.51
CA GLU A 161 3.93 17.30 -6.64
C GLU A 161 3.72 17.00 -5.15
N TYR A 162 2.53 16.49 -4.79
CA TYR A 162 2.23 16.12 -3.40
C TYR A 162 3.06 14.94 -2.88
N ILE A 163 3.46 13.99 -3.73
CA ILE A 163 4.28 12.84 -3.30
C ILE A 163 5.68 13.33 -2.94
N GLY A 164 6.27 14.22 -3.75
CA GLY A 164 7.56 14.84 -3.44
C GLY A 164 7.53 15.62 -2.12
N LYS A 165 6.49 16.43 -1.89
CA LYS A 165 6.29 17.14 -0.62
C LYS A 165 6.15 16.18 0.57
N LEU A 166 5.42 15.08 0.38
CA LEU A 166 5.23 14.07 1.42
C LEU A 166 6.55 13.36 1.76
N GLN A 167 7.36 13.00 0.76
CA GLN A 167 8.69 12.42 0.92
C GLN A 167 9.63 13.35 1.72
N GLU A 168 9.64 14.64 1.38
CA GLU A 168 10.43 15.65 2.09
C GLU A 168 10.01 15.79 3.56
N ASP A 169 8.70 15.81 3.83
CA ASP A 169 8.19 15.91 5.20
C ASP A 169 8.51 14.64 6.01
N ILE A 170 8.38 13.44 5.41
CA ILE A 170 8.81 12.18 6.04
C ILE A 170 10.29 12.27 6.42
N LYS A 171 11.15 12.65 5.46
CA LYS A 171 12.59 12.79 5.69
C LYS A 171 12.90 13.71 6.87
N LYS A 172 12.25 14.89 6.93
CA LYS A 172 12.43 15.84 8.04
C LYS A 172 12.04 15.26 9.39
N ILE A 173 10.90 14.55 9.48
CA ILE A 173 10.44 13.91 10.72
C ILE A 173 11.45 12.84 11.17
N ILE A 174 11.98 12.05 10.24
CA ILE A 174 12.95 11.02 10.58
C ILE A 174 14.27 11.63 11.04
N GLU A 175 14.78 12.66 10.35
CA GLU A 175 16.00 13.38 10.72
C GLU A 175 15.89 14.02 12.12
N GLN A 176 14.77 14.69 12.41
CA GLN A 176 14.56 15.32 13.72
C GLN A 176 14.42 14.31 14.86
N GLY A 177 13.84 13.14 14.59
CA GLY A 177 13.65 12.10 15.58
C GLY A 177 14.83 11.12 15.71
N THR A 178 15.91 11.26 14.95
CA THR A 178 17.14 10.45 15.10
C THR A 178 18.20 11.31 15.79
N PRO A 179 18.83 10.84 16.89
CA PRO A 179 19.93 11.58 17.49
C PRO A 179 21.04 11.80 16.46
N GLN A 180 21.40 13.06 16.18
CA GLN A 180 22.56 13.34 15.33
C GLN A 180 23.82 12.83 16.02
N GLN A 181 24.52 11.88 15.40
CA GLN A 181 25.87 11.55 15.82
C GLN A 181 26.77 12.75 15.48
N LYS A 182 27.38 13.35 16.51
CA LYS A 182 28.15 14.60 16.44
C LYS A 182 29.28 14.61 15.39
N ASP A 183 29.69 13.45 14.89
CA ASP A 183 30.83 13.30 13.97
C ASP A 183 30.50 12.57 12.65
N LYS A 184 29.22 12.33 12.33
CA LYS A 184 28.83 11.76 11.04
C LYS A 184 27.70 12.55 10.42
N THR A 185 27.99 13.11 9.25
CA THR A 185 27.00 13.58 8.26
C THR A 185 26.25 12.37 7.70
N VAL A 186 25.54 11.61 8.53
CA VAL A 186 24.66 10.52 8.07
C VAL A 186 23.53 11.19 7.30
N GLY A 187 23.62 11.17 5.98
CA GLY A 187 22.69 11.83 5.09
C GLY A 187 21.27 11.34 5.34
N GLY A 188 20.27 12.22 5.23
CA GLY A 188 18.88 11.89 5.55
C GLY A 188 18.32 10.63 4.91
N ALA A 189 18.81 10.24 3.72
CA ALA A 189 18.43 9.00 3.05
C ALA A 189 18.83 7.74 3.85
N GLU A 190 20.02 7.71 4.45
CA GLU A 190 20.48 6.58 5.26
C GLU A 190 19.63 6.42 6.53
N ASN A 191 19.28 7.52 7.18
CA ASN A 191 18.41 7.53 8.36
C ASN A 191 17.00 7.02 8.03
N VAL A 192 16.43 7.45 6.90
CA VAL A 192 15.12 6.96 6.45
C VAL A 192 15.16 5.48 6.07
N ASN A 193 16.21 5.03 5.39
CA ASN A 193 16.43 3.61 5.07
C ASN A 193 16.54 2.75 6.34
N ALA A 194 17.32 3.19 7.33
CA ALA A 194 17.45 2.49 8.61
C ALA A 194 16.10 2.43 9.34
N TRP A 195 15.39 3.56 9.41
CA TRP A 195 14.08 3.62 10.04
C TRP A 195 13.05 2.71 9.35
N TRP A 196 13.03 2.65 8.02
CA TRP A 196 12.15 1.71 7.31
C TRP A 196 12.46 0.26 7.68
N LYS A 197 13.74 -0.15 7.68
CA LYS A 197 14.15 -1.52 8.08
C LYS A 197 13.70 -1.88 9.49
N GLU A 198 13.70 -0.92 10.42
CA GLU A 198 13.20 -1.13 11.79
C GLU A 198 11.69 -1.38 11.83
N ILE A 199 10.91 -0.67 11.02
CA ILE A 199 9.44 -0.72 11.07
C ILE A 199 8.79 -1.65 10.04
N GLU A 200 9.53 -2.14 9.04
CA GLU A 200 9.00 -2.87 7.87
C GLU A 200 8.18 -4.10 8.27
N ARG A 201 8.65 -4.88 9.24
CA ARG A 201 7.89 -6.03 9.78
C ARG A 201 6.59 -5.59 10.46
N GLU A 202 6.63 -4.48 11.18
CA GLU A 202 5.46 -3.89 11.83
C GLU A 202 4.44 -3.37 10.80
N MET A 203 4.93 -2.82 9.69
CA MET A 203 4.09 -2.38 8.56
C MET A 203 3.46 -3.58 7.84
N TRP A 204 4.20 -4.68 7.64
CA TRP A 204 3.63 -5.92 7.11
C TRP A 204 2.60 -6.53 8.07
N GLY A 205 2.81 -6.38 9.38
CA GLY A 205 1.79 -6.68 10.39
C GLY A 205 0.46 -5.95 10.16
N ALA A 206 0.48 -4.75 9.58
CA ALA A 206 -0.74 -4.02 9.21
C ALA A 206 -1.48 -4.66 8.02
N VAL A 207 -0.75 -5.24 7.06
CA VAL A 207 -1.32 -6.05 5.96
C VAL A 207 -2.04 -7.27 6.55
N LYS A 208 -1.33 -8.02 7.40
CA LYS A 208 -1.88 -9.18 8.11
C LYS A 208 -3.13 -8.81 8.91
N CYS A 209 -3.10 -7.69 9.64
CA CYS A 209 -4.26 -7.15 10.33
C CYS A 209 -5.46 -6.90 9.40
N GLY A 210 -5.23 -6.34 8.21
CA GLY A 210 -6.25 -6.15 7.18
C GLY A 210 -6.90 -7.48 6.76
N ILE A 211 -6.08 -8.50 6.48
CA ILE A 211 -6.54 -9.86 6.11
C ILE A 211 -7.32 -10.49 7.26
N THR A 212 -6.85 -10.40 8.51
CA THR A 212 -7.56 -10.88 9.70
C THR A 212 -8.94 -10.23 9.85
N LYS A 213 -9.05 -8.92 9.63
CA LYS A 213 -10.34 -8.21 9.70
C LYS A 213 -11.30 -8.66 8.60
N ILE A 214 -10.79 -8.91 7.40
CA ILE A 214 -11.57 -9.49 6.30
C ILE A 214 -12.09 -10.87 6.71
N ASN A 215 -11.23 -11.71 7.33
CA ASN A 215 -11.60 -13.03 7.81
C ASN A 215 -12.77 -12.96 8.82
N LYS A 216 -12.65 -12.10 9.84
CA LYS A 216 -13.71 -11.90 10.85
C LYS A 216 -15.05 -11.48 10.25
N LYS A 217 -15.06 -10.78 9.10
CA LYS A 217 -16.30 -10.39 8.41
C LYS A 217 -16.92 -11.55 7.61
N LYS A 218 -16.11 -12.48 7.09
CA LYS A 218 -16.58 -13.65 6.35
C LYS A 218 -16.81 -14.80 7.34
N LYS A 219 -18.06 -14.99 7.79
CA LYS A 219 -18.49 -16.00 8.78
C LYS A 219 -18.08 -17.47 8.49
N ASN A 220 -17.54 -17.79 7.30
CA ASN A 220 -17.13 -19.12 6.87
C ASN A 220 -15.66 -19.20 6.36
N GLY A 221 -14.85 -18.15 6.52
CA GLY A 221 -13.45 -18.15 6.12
C GLY A 221 -12.54 -18.63 7.25
N THR A 222 -11.55 -19.47 6.92
CA THR A 222 -10.44 -19.79 7.83
C THR A 222 -9.15 -19.35 7.14
N PHE A 223 -8.94 -18.04 7.05
CA PHE A 223 -7.65 -17.51 6.60
C PHE A 223 -6.61 -17.65 7.73
N ASN A 224 -5.46 -18.23 7.41
CA ASN A 224 -4.25 -18.31 8.21
C ASN A 224 -3.49 -16.98 8.29
N VAL A 225 -4.01 -15.88 7.73
CA VAL A 225 -3.48 -14.49 7.80
C VAL A 225 -2.19 -14.28 6.99
N ASP A 226 -1.47 -15.35 6.70
CA ASP A 226 -0.21 -15.39 5.96
C ASP A 226 -0.38 -15.74 4.47
N GLU A 227 -1.60 -15.72 3.92
CA GLU A 227 -1.86 -16.15 2.54
C GLU A 227 -1.11 -15.33 1.49
N CYS A 228 -0.88 -14.04 1.77
CA CYS A 228 -0.11 -13.17 0.91
C CYS A 228 1.40 -13.15 1.26
N GLY A 229 1.83 -14.03 2.17
CA GLY A 229 3.21 -14.18 2.62
C GLY A 229 3.40 -13.90 4.11
N VAL A 230 4.26 -14.69 4.75
CA VAL A 230 4.68 -14.49 6.15
C VAL A 230 5.48 -13.20 6.35
N SER A 231 6.13 -12.72 5.29
CA SER A 231 6.97 -11.52 5.21
C SER A 231 6.64 -10.74 3.94
N PRO A 232 6.97 -9.44 3.85
CA PRO A 232 6.87 -8.70 2.60
C PRO A 232 7.73 -9.35 1.50
N SER A 233 7.42 -9.02 0.24
CA SER A 233 8.18 -9.49 -0.92
C SER A 233 9.68 -9.17 -0.78
N THR A 234 10.53 -10.12 -1.16
CA THR A 234 11.99 -10.02 -1.05
C THR A 234 12.67 -10.17 -2.41
N GLY A 235 13.87 -9.63 -2.57
CA GLY A 235 14.68 -9.82 -3.78
C GLY A 235 14.29 -8.88 -4.91
N ASN A 236 14.28 -9.36 -6.16
CA ASN A 236 14.00 -8.52 -7.34
C ASN A 236 12.61 -7.86 -7.30
N ASP A 237 11.65 -8.46 -6.58
CA ASP A 237 10.31 -7.89 -6.42
C ASP A 237 10.29 -6.66 -5.49
N GLU A 238 11.37 -6.37 -4.75
CA GLU A 238 11.48 -5.11 -4.01
C GLU A 238 11.76 -3.90 -4.91
N ASP A 239 12.31 -4.15 -6.10
CA ASP A 239 12.54 -3.12 -7.11
C ASP A 239 11.17 -2.66 -7.65
N GLN A 240 10.87 -1.39 -7.45
CA GLN A 240 9.58 -0.83 -7.87
C GLN A 240 9.39 -0.87 -9.39
N SER A 241 10.47 -0.76 -10.18
CA SER A 241 10.39 -0.85 -11.64
C SER A 241 10.00 -2.27 -12.08
N VAL A 242 10.62 -3.30 -11.49
CA VAL A 242 10.29 -4.70 -11.71
C VAL A 242 8.89 -5.04 -11.20
N SER A 243 8.52 -4.50 -10.04
CA SER A 243 7.18 -4.69 -9.47
C SER A 243 6.07 -4.06 -10.33
N TRP A 244 6.37 -3.05 -11.14
CA TRP A 244 5.41 -2.38 -12.03
C TRP A 244 5.29 -3.05 -13.40
N PHE A 245 6.34 -3.71 -13.87
CA PHE A 245 6.35 -4.49 -15.12
C PHE A 245 5.79 -5.91 -14.94
#